data_AF-X1IMB2-F1
#
_entry.id   AF-X1IMB2-F1
#
_cell.length_a   1.000
_cell.length_b   1.000
_cell.length_c   1.000
_cell.angle_alpha   90.00
_cell.angle_beta   90.00
_cell.angle_gamma   90.00
#
_symmetry.space_group_name_H-M   'P 1'
#
loop_
_entity.id
_entity.type
_entity.pdbx_description
1 polymer ?
#
loop_
_entity_poly.entity_id
_entity_poly.type
_entity_poly.pdbx_seq_one_letter_code
_entity_poly.pdbx_strand_id
1 'polypeptide(L)'
;DKVAEFNKKISEAVNLLQISELQKAEQILRESVREQTALSDLSLKFGLTDPVEHYKNLRPYLKNTEDGTEFDPEEMGMGTQSALIVALVDVYRQVVRESAILLIQEPELYLHPHACRHFYSLLRELSGRDVQVIFTTHSPAFLDFADYRSIYLVRKEEEVTRVSKCSEAGIGDEEKLKMITKFDSMASEVFFAKAVLLVEGPEDRIACSKAFQLHNLGVDKEGISITCCGGKPGIPFMAKILTSLKIPTLVFCDRDPSKPTEKQSAEIKEIVGG
;
A
#
# COMPACT_ATOMS: atom_id res chain seq x y z
N ASP A 1 0.86 -34.42 24.39
CA ASP A 1 1.13 -33.30 23.48
C ASP A 1 1.03 -33.83 22.04
N LYS A 2 0.10 -33.30 21.23
CA LYS A 2 -0.15 -33.79 19.86
C LYS A 2 1.04 -33.51 18.94
N VAL A 3 1.82 -32.46 19.21
CA VAL A 3 3.03 -32.13 18.45
C VAL A 3 4.10 -33.20 18.64
N ALA A 4 4.30 -33.66 19.89
CA ALA A 4 5.25 -34.74 20.17
C ALA A 4 4.84 -36.08 19.50
N GLU A 5 3.54 -36.39 19.47
CA GLU A 5 3.02 -37.58 18.78
C GLU A 5 3.19 -37.48 17.26
N PHE A 6 2.93 -36.31 16.67
CA PHE A 6 3.18 -36.04 15.26
C PHE A 6 4.66 -36.17 14.90
N ASN A 7 5.56 -35.58 15.70
CA ASN A 7 7.00 -35.66 15.49
C ASN A 7 7.50 -37.11 15.53
N LYS A 8 6.94 -37.94 16.42
CA LYS A 8 7.24 -39.36 16.49
C LYS A 8 6.81 -40.10 15.21
N LYS A 9 5.57 -39.87 14.75
CA LYS A 9 5.03 -40.51 13.54
C LYS A 9 5.75 -40.06 12.26
N ILE A 10 6.11 -38.79 12.15
CA ILE A 10 6.94 -38.28 11.03
C ILE A 10 8.31 -38.95 11.05
N SER A 11 8.95 -39.05 12.23
CA SER A 11 10.25 -39.72 12.36
C SER A 11 10.18 -41.19 11.96
N GLU A 12 9.11 -41.90 12.34
CA GLU A 12 8.84 -43.28 11.92
C GLU A 12 8.66 -43.40 10.41
N ALA A 13 7.90 -42.49 9.78
CA ALA A 13 7.70 -42.45 8.34
C ALA A 13 9.00 -42.13 7.57
N VAL A 14 9.85 -41.24 8.10
CA VAL A 14 11.16 -40.93 7.51
C VAL A 14 12.10 -42.11 7.54
N ASN A 15 12.11 -42.87 8.64
CA ASN A 15 12.92 -44.07 8.75
C ASN A 15 12.50 -45.13 7.71
N LEU A 16 11.23 -45.16 7.31
CA LEU A 16 10.76 -46.00 6.20
C LEU A 16 11.21 -45.48 4.83
N LEU A 17 11.42 -44.17 4.69
CA LEU A 17 11.89 -43.51 3.47
C LEU A 17 13.43 -43.47 3.34
N GLN A 18 14.20 -44.03 4.29
CA GLN A 18 15.65 -44.20 4.17
C GLN A 18 16.01 -45.28 3.16
N ILE A 19 15.73 -45.00 1.88
CA ILE A 19 16.19 -45.78 0.74
C ILE A 19 17.72 -45.72 0.64
N SER A 20 18.30 -46.78 0.10
CA SER A 20 19.76 -47.01 0.05
C SER A 20 20.54 -45.87 -0.61
N GLU A 21 19.91 -45.16 -1.53
CA GLU A 21 20.40 -44.01 -2.28
C GLU A 21 20.61 -42.80 -1.37
N LEU A 22 19.71 -42.57 -0.41
CA LEU A 22 19.82 -41.47 0.55
C LEU A 22 20.99 -41.72 1.50
N GLN A 23 21.15 -42.94 1.99
CA GLN A 23 22.28 -43.33 2.85
C GLN A 23 23.63 -43.19 2.13
N LYS A 24 23.68 -43.56 0.84
CA LYS A 24 24.86 -43.32 -0.01
C LYS A 24 25.14 -41.83 -0.17
N ALA A 25 24.12 -41.01 -0.40
CA ALA A 25 24.28 -39.56 -0.52
C ALA A 25 24.79 -38.94 0.79
N GLU A 26 24.25 -39.33 1.95
CA GLU A 26 24.74 -38.89 3.26
C GLU A 26 26.21 -39.25 3.47
N GLN A 27 26.62 -40.46 3.10
CA GLN A 27 28.00 -40.90 3.23
C GLN A 27 28.94 -40.10 2.33
N ILE A 28 28.60 -39.94 1.05
CA ILE A 28 29.40 -39.16 0.08
C ILE A 28 29.56 -37.71 0.56
N LEU A 29 28.48 -37.07 0.99
CA LEU A 29 28.53 -35.71 1.52
C LEU A 29 29.39 -35.63 2.78
N ARG A 30 29.23 -36.58 3.70
CA ARG A 30 30.00 -36.61 4.94
C ARG A 30 31.50 -36.73 4.68
N GLU A 31 31.90 -37.57 3.73
CA GLU A 31 33.29 -37.73 3.32
C GLU A 31 33.80 -36.44 2.66
N SER A 32 33.04 -35.86 1.74
CA SER A 32 33.42 -34.62 1.04
C SER A 32 33.57 -33.42 1.99
N VAL A 33 32.69 -33.28 2.98
CA VAL A 33 32.80 -32.23 4.01
C VAL A 33 34.01 -32.47 4.93
N ARG A 34 34.32 -33.72 5.27
CA ARG A 34 35.51 -34.07 6.08
C ARG A 34 36.82 -33.77 5.34
N GLU A 35 36.88 -33.97 4.03
CA GLU A 35 38.07 -33.64 3.24
C GLU A 35 38.31 -32.12 3.16
N GLN A 36 37.23 -31.34 3.19
CA GLN A 36 37.28 -29.89 3.03
C GLN A 36 37.32 -29.12 4.36
N THR A 37 37.18 -29.80 5.50
CA THR A 37 37.10 -29.17 6.83
C THR A 37 37.92 -29.93 7.88
N ALA A 38 38.35 -29.25 8.95
CA ALA A 38 39.10 -29.89 10.04
C ALA A 38 38.20 -30.68 11.03
N LEU A 39 36.94 -30.97 10.68
CA LEU A 39 35.96 -31.60 11.57
C LEU A 39 36.11 -33.13 11.52
N SER A 40 36.84 -33.69 12.49
CA SER A 40 37.08 -35.13 12.61
C SER A 40 35.84 -35.91 13.08
N ASP A 41 35.01 -35.32 13.95
CA ASP A 41 33.77 -35.93 14.47
C ASP A 41 32.53 -35.22 13.92
N LEU A 42 32.13 -35.60 12.71
CA LEU A 42 30.94 -35.09 12.05
C LEU A 42 29.90 -36.20 11.91
N SER A 43 28.68 -35.98 12.39
CA SER A 43 27.50 -36.74 11.94
C SER A 43 26.70 -35.87 10.98
N LEU A 44 26.38 -36.41 9.81
CA LEU A 44 25.60 -35.73 8.79
C LEU A 44 24.43 -36.63 8.43
N LYS A 45 23.22 -36.09 8.53
CA LYS A 45 21.98 -36.73 8.15
C LYS A 45 21.10 -35.70 7.45
N PHE A 46 20.39 -36.11 6.41
CA PHE A 46 19.31 -35.30 5.86
C PHE A 46 18.14 -35.35 6.85
N GLY A 47 17.89 -34.24 7.53
CA GLY A 47 16.67 -34.05 8.30
C GLY A 47 15.50 -33.73 7.37
N LEU A 48 14.29 -34.16 7.75
CA LEU A 48 13.10 -33.48 7.22
C LEU A 48 12.98 -32.10 7.88
N THR A 49 12.38 -31.19 7.12
CA THR A 49 11.97 -29.88 7.57
C THR A 49 11.15 -29.97 8.86
N ASP A 50 11.39 -29.04 9.80
CA ASP A 50 10.69 -29.00 11.09
C ASP A 50 9.16 -29.13 10.90
N PRO A 51 8.48 -30.04 11.62
CA PRO A 51 7.02 -30.15 11.69
C PRO A 51 6.28 -28.84 11.90
N VAL A 52 6.86 -27.90 12.66
CA VAL A 52 6.30 -26.56 12.84
C VAL A 52 6.28 -25.77 11.53
N GLU A 53 7.23 -26.02 10.62
CA GLU A 53 7.19 -25.45 9.26
C GLU A 53 6.05 -26.02 8.41
N HIS A 54 5.51 -27.21 8.71
CA HIS A 54 4.36 -27.72 7.96
C HIS A 54 3.13 -26.82 8.15
N TYR A 55 2.93 -26.28 9.36
CA TYR A 55 1.87 -25.30 9.62
C TYR A 55 2.13 -23.96 8.93
N LYS A 56 3.40 -23.56 8.77
CA LYS A 56 3.77 -22.35 8.02
C LYS A 56 3.54 -22.50 6.51
N ASN A 57 3.58 -23.73 6.01
CA ASN A 57 3.41 -24.06 4.59
C ASN A 57 1.97 -24.48 4.23
N LEU A 58 1.02 -24.38 5.18
CA LEU A 58 -0.39 -24.64 4.88
C LEU A 58 -0.89 -23.61 3.87
N ARG A 59 -1.22 -24.10 2.68
CA ARG A 59 -1.86 -23.30 1.63
C ARG A 59 -3.38 -23.47 1.72
N PRO A 60 -4.16 -22.39 1.72
CA PRO A 60 -5.60 -22.49 1.58
C PRO A 60 -5.95 -22.98 0.17
N TYR A 61 -6.95 -23.85 0.07
CA TYR A 61 -7.56 -24.27 -1.19
C TYR A 61 -9.03 -23.90 -1.16
N LEU A 62 -9.55 -23.42 -2.29
CA LEU A 62 -10.95 -23.04 -2.43
C LEU A 62 -11.65 -24.08 -3.31
N LYS A 63 -12.81 -24.56 -2.86
CA LYS A 63 -13.59 -25.57 -3.56
C LYS A 63 -14.98 -25.03 -3.84
N ASN A 64 -15.41 -25.08 -5.10
CA ASN A 64 -16.78 -24.78 -5.44
C ASN A 64 -17.68 -25.91 -4.93
N THR A 65 -18.68 -25.54 -4.12
CA THR A 65 -19.58 -26.49 -3.46
C THR A 65 -20.58 -27.14 -4.40
N GLU A 66 -20.83 -26.57 -5.57
CA GLU A 66 -21.82 -27.08 -6.53
C GLU A 66 -21.28 -28.22 -7.40
N ASP A 67 -20.06 -28.06 -7.93
CA ASP A 67 -19.43 -29.00 -8.87
C ASP A 67 -18.22 -29.74 -8.26
N GLY A 68 -17.76 -29.33 -7.08
CA GLY A 68 -16.61 -29.91 -6.41
C GLY A 68 -15.26 -29.53 -7.02
N THR A 69 -15.24 -28.57 -7.96
CA THR A 69 -14.00 -28.11 -8.59
C THR A 69 -13.13 -27.38 -7.57
N GLU A 70 -11.86 -27.76 -7.51
CA GLU A 70 -10.85 -27.14 -6.65
C GLU A 70 -10.06 -26.11 -7.44
N PHE A 71 -9.80 -24.96 -6.82
CA PHE A 71 -9.08 -23.85 -7.42
C PHE A 71 -7.88 -23.51 -6.54
N ASP A 72 -6.72 -23.35 -7.19
CA ASP A 72 -5.61 -22.67 -6.55
C ASP A 72 -6.00 -21.19 -6.37
N PRO A 73 -5.91 -20.61 -5.16
CA PRO A 73 -6.14 -19.19 -4.97
C PRO A 73 -5.37 -18.30 -5.95
N GLU A 74 -4.16 -18.69 -6.38
CA GLU A 74 -3.34 -17.96 -7.35
C GLU A 74 -3.98 -17.88 -8.75
N GLU A 75 -4.89 -18.81 -9.08
CA GLU A 75 -5.62 -18.85 -10.36
C GLU A 75 -6.97 -18.11 -10.30
N MET A 76 -7.39 -17.67 -9.11
CA MET A 76 -8.67 -17.00 -8.94
C MET A 76 -8.62 -15.53 -9.37
N GLY A 77 -9.81 -14.97 -9.62
CA GLY A 77 -9.94 -13.53 -9.88
C GLY A 77 -9.35 -12.71 -8.72
N MET A 78 -8.64 -11.64 -9.06
CA MET A 78 -7.85 -10.86 -8.10
C MET A 78 -8.65 -10.31 -6.90
N GLY A 79 -9.96 -10.09 -7.05
CA GLY A 79 -10.85 -9.72 -5.95
C GLY A 79 -10.94 -10.80 -4.87
N THR A 80 -11.02 -12.07 -5.29
CA THR A 80 -11.03 -13.23 -4.38
C THR A 80 -9.69 -13.38 -3.69
N GLN A 81 -8.58 -13.19 -4.40
CA GLN A 81 -7.23 -13.21 -3.81
C GLN A 81 -7.07 -12.13 -2.73
N SER A 82 -7.49 -10.91 -3.04
CA SER A 82 -7.44 -9.76 -2.11
C SER A 82 -8.25 -10.04 -0.84
N ALA A 83 -9.47 -10.57 -0.98
CA ALA A 83 -10.31 -10.96 0.14
C ALA A 83 -9.69 -12.10 0.97
N LEU A 84 -9.06 -13.07 0.32
CA LEU A 84 -8.39 -14.17 0.99
C LEU A 84 -7.20 -13.69 1.82
N ILE A 85 -6.36 -12.78 1.29
CA ILE A 85 -5.25 -12.19 2.05
C ILE A 85 -5.75 -11.52 3.32
N VAL A 86 -6.80 -10.70 3.20
CA VAL A 86 -7.40 -9.99 4.34
C VAL A 86 -7.96 -10.97 5.37
N ALA A 87 -8.65 -12.02 4.91
CA ALA A 87 -9.19 -13.06 5.78
C ALA A 87 -8.08 -13.83 6.51
N LEU A 88 -7.00 -14.20 5.82
CA LEU A 88 -5.87 -14.90 6.43
C LEU A 88 -5.21 -14.08 7.53
N VAL A 89 -5.02 -12.78 7.30
CA VAL A 89 -4.43 -11.88 8.31
C VAL A 89 -5.35 -11.72 9.51
N ASP A 90 -6.66 -11.58 9.29
CA ASP A 90 -7.63 -11.49 10.39
C ASP A 90 -7.72 -12.81 11.19
N VAL A 91 -7.66 -13.96 10.52
CA VAL A 91 -7.59 -15.28 11.17
C VAL A 91 -6.30 -15.43 11.97
N TYR A 92 -5.15 -15.04 11.40
CA TYR A 92 -3.88 -15.06 12.10
C TYR A 92 -3.95 -14.24 13.39
N ARG A 93 -4.57 -13.06 13.32
CA ARG A 93 -4.78 -12.21 14.49
C ARG A 93 -5.72 -12.88 15.52
N GLN A 94 -6.81 -13.48 15.09
CA GLN A 94 -7.76 -14.09 16.02
C GLN A 94 -7.22 -15.35 16.71
N VAL A 95 -6.37 -16.12 16.03
CA VAL A 95 -5.93 -17.45 16.47
C VAL A 95 -4.54 -17.45 17.08
N VAL A 96 -3.62 -16.60 16.58
CA VAL A 96 -2.19 -16.68 16.91
C VAL A 96 -1.70 -15.49 17.74
N ARG A 97 -2.11 -14.26 17.39
CA ARG A 97 -1.61 -13.01 17.99
C ARG A 97 -2.69 -11.95 18.09
N GLU A 98 -2.91 -11.34 19.25
CA GLU A 98 -3.94 -10.29 19.44
C GLU A 98 -3.81 -9.09 18.48
N SER A 99 -2.60 -8.82 17.95
CA SER A 99 -2.34 -7.80 16.94
C SER A 99 -1.41 -8.31 15.83
N ALA A 100 -1.47 -7.68 14.66
CA ALA A 100 -0.63 -8.00 13.52
C ALA A 100 -0.16 -6.74 12.76
N ILE A 101 0.94 -6.87 12.02
CA ILE A 101 1.39 -5.85 11.06
C ILE A 101 1.39 -6.48 9.68
N LEU A 102 0.70 -5.85 8.74
CA LEU A 102 0.63 -6.24 7.34
C LEU A 102 1.41 -5.23 6.50
N LEU A 103 2.48 -5.71 5.85
CA LEU A 103 3.30 -4.94 4.93
C LEU A 103 3.01 -5.39 3.50
N ILE A 104 2.59 -4.50 2.61
CA ILE A 104 2.28 -4.82 1.21
C ILE A 104 3.05 -3.88 0.27
N GLN A 105 3.68 -4.43 -0.75
CA GLN A 105 4.27 -3.63 -1.81
C GLN A 105 3.30 -3.58 -3.01
N GLU A 106 2.98 -2.37 -3.47
CA GLU A 106 2.20 -2.10 -4.69
C GLU A 106 0.94 -2.98 -4.80
N PRO A 107 -0.02 -2.83 -3.87
CA PRO A 107 -1.24 -3.65 -3.84
C PRO A 107 -2.10 -3.51 -5.11
N GLU A 108 -1.86 -2.50 -5.94
CA GLU A 108 -2.51 -2.27 -7.23
C GLU A 108 -2.00 -3.18 -8.37
N LEU A 109 -0.88 -3.89 -8.22
CA LEU A 109 -0.31 -4.68 -9.30
C LEU A 109 -1.32 -5.70 -9.82
N TYR A 110 -1.53 -5.70 -11.14
CA TYR A 110 -2.47 -6.57 -11.85
C TYR A 110 -3.96 -6.38 -11.50
N LEU A 111 -4.32 -5.34 -10.74
CA LEU A 111 -5.70 -4.99 -10.43
C LEU A 111 -6.26 -3.94 -11.41
N HIS A 112 -7.48 -4.17 -11.90
CA HIS A 112 -8.24 -3.12 -12.58
C HIS A 112 -8.75 -2.08 -11.56
N PRO A 113 -8.94 -0.79 -11.91
CA PRO A 113 -9.34 0.28 -10.99
C PRO A 113 -10.45 -0.03 -9.97
N HIS A 114 -11.51 -0.75 -10.33
CA HIS A 114 -12.57 -1.13 -9.39
C HIS A 114 -12.08 -2.12 -8.32
N ALA A 115 -11.23 -3.07 -8.71
CA ALA A 115 -10.62 -4.02 -7.79
C ALA A 115 -9.62 -3.33 -6.86
N CYS A 116 -8.85 -2.34 -7.34
CA CYS A 116 -7.99 -1.51 -6.48
C CYS A 116 -8.79 -0.82 -5.38
N ARG A 117 -9.89 -0.15 -5.73
CA ARG A 117 -10.74 0.55 -4.76
C ARG A 117 -11.37 -0.42 -3.75
N HIS A 118 -11.84 -1.57 -4.22
CA HIS A 118 -12.39 -2.60 -3.34
C HIS A 118 -11.32 -3.12 -2.38
N PHE A 119 -10.11 -3.40 -2.87
CA PHE A 119 -9.02 -3.89 -2.04
C PHE A 119 -8.58 -2.83 -1.01
N TYR A 120 -8.47 -1.57 -1.41
CA TYR A 120 -8.22 -0.46 -0.49
C TYR A 120 -9.26 -0.42 0.64
N SER A 121 -10.56 -0.57 0.33
CA SER A 121 -11.61 -0.65 1.36
C SER A 121 -11.42 -1.84 2.31
N LEU A 122 -11.06 -3.03 1.80
CA LEU A 122 -10.81 -4.20 2.65
C LEU A 122 -9.59 -3.99 3.57
N LEU A 123 -8.51 -3.38 3.06
CA LEU A 123 -7.33 -3.04 3.87
C LEU A 123 -7.67 -2.02 4.96
N ARG A 124 -8.54 -1.04 4.66
CA ARG A 124 -9.05 -0.07 5.63
C ARG A 124 -9.89 -0.74 6.71
N GLU A 125 -10.80 -1.63 6.35
CA GLU A 125 -11.56 -2.42 7.33
C GLU A 125 -10.66 -3.25 8.23
N LEU A 126 -9.64 -3.90 7.65
CA LEU A 126 -8.66 -4.69 8.39
C LEU A 126 -7.89 -3.81 9.38
N SER A 127 -7.54 -2.58 8.98
CA SER A 127 -6.83 -1.64 9.85
C SER A 127 -7.61 -1.26 11.12
N GLY A 128 -8.94 -1.41 11.11
CA GLY A 128 -9.80 -1.20 12.27
C GLY A 128 -9.86 -2.39 13.24
N ARG A 129 -9.18 -3.51 12.94
CA ARG A 129 -9.22 -4.76 13.72
C ARG A 129 -7.87 -5.08 14.38
N ASP A 130 -7.24 -4.13 15.07
CA ASP A 130 -5.91 -4.31 15.70
C ASP A 130 -4.81 -4.81 14.73
N VAL A 131 -4.95 -4.50 13.45
CA VAL A 131 -3.94 -4.76 12.41
C VAL A 131 -3.38 -3.44 11.92
N GLN A 132 -2.06 -3.26 11.98
CA GLN A 132 -1.42 -2.12 11.32
C GLN A 132 -1.14 -2.48 9.87
N VAL A 133 -1.79 -1.79 8.92
CA VAL A 133 -1.54 -1.98 7.49
C VAL A 133 -0.62 -0.87 6.99
N ILE A 134 0.51 -1.25 6.39
CA ILE A 134 1.46 -0.34 5.75
C ILE A 134 1.67 -0.84 4.34
N PHE A 135 1.50 0.05 3.35
CA PHE A 135 1.75 -0.31 1.97
C PHE A 135 2.44 0.81 1.19
N THR A 136 3.14 0.45 0.13
CA THR A 136 3.64 1.38 -0.89
C THR A 136 2.72 1.36 -2.09
N THR A 137 2.45 2.50 -2.72
CA THR A 137 1.59 2.56 -3.90
C THR A 137 2.01 3.71 -4.81
N HIS A 138 1.85 3.49 -6.11
CA HIS A 138 1.88 4.49 -7.18
C HIS A 138 0.48 4.77 -7.72
N SER A 139 -0.55 4.17 -7.13
CA SER A 139 -1.92 4.28 -7.59
C SER A 139 -2.73 5.28 -6.75
N PRO A 140 -3.39 6.27 -7.38
CA PRO A 140 -4.32 7.15 -6.68
C PRO A 140 -5.53 6.41 -6.10
N ALA A 141 -5.82 5.18 -6.57
CA ALA A 141 -6.94 4.38 -6.05
C ALA A 141 -6.73 3.89 -4.61
N PHE A 142 -5.49 3.90 -4.11
CA PHE A 142 -5.12 3.53 -2.73
C PHE A 142 -4.87 4.75 -1.84
N LEU A 143 -5.18 5.95 -2.31
CA LEU A 143 -5.00 7.20 -1.59
C LEU A 143 -6.32 7.95 -1.48
N ASP A 144 -6.58 8.48 -0.29
CA ASP A 144 -7.72 9.36 -0.03
C ASP A 144 -7.24 10.66 0.63
N PHE A 145 -7.67 11.80 0.10
CA PHE A 145 -7.46 13.11 0.69
C PHE A 145 -8.03 13.21 2.10
N ALA A 146 -9.13 12.51 2.38
CA ALA A 146 -9.68 12.37 3.72
C ALA A 146 -8.66 11.79 4.70
N ASP A 147 -7.80 10.91 4.24
CA ASP A 147 -6.85 10.17 5.05
C ASP A 147 -5.43 10.73 4.94
N TYR A 148 -5.29 12.02 4.65
CA TYR A 148 -3.98 12.69 4.50
C TYR A 148 -3.01 12.45 5.68
N ARG A 149 -3.51 12.15 6.88
CA ARG A 149 -2.71 11.83 8.07
C ARG A 149 -2.01 10.47 7.99
N SER A 150 -2.51 9.54 7.19
CA SER A 150 -1.86 8.24 6.92
C SER A 150 -0.94 8.27 5.69
N ILE A 151 -0.88 9.39 4.96
CA ILE A 151 -0.04 9.52 3.77
C ILE A 151 1.38 9.96 4.17
N TYR A 152 2.36 9.15 3.75
CA TYR A 152 3.77 9.48 3.83
C TYR A 152 4.29 9.61 2.40
N LEU A 153 4.75 10.81 2.06
CA LEU A 153 5.34 11.07 0.75
C LEU A 153 6.84 10.87 0.82
N VAL A 154 7.35 9.88 0.09
CA VAL A 154 8.77 9.55 0.03
C VAL A 154 9.33 10.03 -1.30
N ARG A 155 10.34 10.92 -1.27
CA ARG A 155 10.98 11.47 -2.48
C ARG A 155 12.50 11.46 -2.33
N LYS A 156 13.21 11.31 -3.44
CA LYS A 156 14.67 11.48 -3.50
C LYS A 156 14.98 12.90 -3.93
N GLU A 157 15.70 13.64 -3.10
CA GLU A 157 16.14 15.02 -3.34
C GLU A 157 17.65 15.11 -3.08
N GLU A 158 18.43 15.58 -4.07
CA GLU A 158 19.89 15.77 -3.93
C GLU A 158 20.61 14.51 -3.38
N GLU A 159 20.26 13.33 -3.91
CA GLU A 159 20.77 12.02 -3.45
C GLU A 159 20.34 11.58 -2.03
N VAL A 160 19.47 12.34 -1.37
CA VAL A 160 18.92 12.02 -0.04
C VAL A 160 17.45 11.63 -0.15
N THR A 161 17.05 10.56 0.53
CA THR A 161 15.63 10.21 0.66
C THR A 161 15.00 11.07 1.75
N ARG A 162 14.00 11.87 1.38
CA ARG A 162 13.17 12.64 2.31
C ARG A 162 11.79 12.01 2.44
N VAL A 163 11.24 12.11 3.64
CA VAL A 163 9.88 11.69 3.96
C VAL A 163 9.12 12.89 4.48
N SER A 164 8.03 13.23 3.81
CA SER A 164 7.11 14.31 4.21
C SER A 164 5.79 13.71 4.66
N LYS A 165 5.20 14.28 5.71
CA LYS A 165 3.89 13.89 6.25
C LYS A 165 3.13 15.14 6.66
N CYS A 166 1.82 15.13 6.42
CA CYS A 166 0.92 16.12 7.00
C CYS A 166 0.39 15.61 8.35
N SER A 167 0.98 16.06 9.46
CA SER A 167 0.55 15.69 10.82
C SER A 167 -0.60 16.57 11.32
N GLU A 168 -0.52 17.88 11.08
CA GLU A 168 -1.51 18.86 11.52
C GLU A 168 -1.65 19.94 10.45
N ALA A 169 -2.70 19.85 9.63
CA ALA A 169 -3.04 20.95 8.72
C ALA A 169 -3.82 22.09 9.44
N GLY A 170 -4.01 21.99 10.76
CA GLY A 170 -4.88 22.91 11.52
C GLY A 170 -6.36 22.81 11.14
N ILE A 171 -6.79 21.67 10.60
CA ILE A 171 -8.14 21.46 10.04
C ILE A 171 -8.98 20.66 11.03
N GLY A 172 -10.08 21.25 11.49
CA GLY A 172 -11.04 20.58 12.37
C GLY A 172 -11.80 19.46 11.66
N ASP A 173 -12.31 18.48 12.41
CA ASP A 173 -12.98 17.31 11.83
C ASP A 173 -14.28 17.65 11.08
N GLU A 174 -15.00 18.72 11.47
CA GLU A 174 -16.16 19.21 10.72
C GLU A 174 -15.80 19.82 9.36
N GLU A 175 -14.71 20.58 9.29
CA GLU A 175 -14.20 21.15 8.04
C GLU A 175 -13.72 20.03 7.13
N LYS A 176 -13.01 19.05 7.69
CA LYS A 176 -12.60 17.83 6.97
C LYS A 176 -13.80 17.16 6.31
N LEU A 177 -14.89 16.90 7.04
CA LEU A 177 -16.07 16.22 6.48
C LEU A 177 -16.75 17.02 5.37
N LYS A 178 -16.84 18.35 5.50
CA LYS A 178 -17.37 19.26 4.46
C LYS A 178 -16.49 19.32 3.21
N MET A 179 -15.21 18.99 3.34
CA MET A 179 -14.25 19.04 2.24
C MET A 179 -14.18 17.70 1.50
N ILE A 180 -14.32 16.57 2.21
CA ILE A 180 -14.41 15.23 1.61
C ILE A 180 -15.54 15.17 0.56
N THR A 181 -16.68 15.81 0.81
CA THR A 181 -17.80 15.82 -0.14
C THR A 181 -17.56 16.66 -1.40
N LYS A 182 -16.48 17.44 -1.44
CA LYS A 182 -16.17 18.35 -2.55
C LYS A 182 -15.06 17.85 -3.46
N PHE A 183 -14.30 16.85 -3.04
CA PHE A 183 -13.18 16.33 -3.80
C PHE A 183 -13.57 15.02 -4.48
N ASP A 184 -13.30 14.96 -5.78
CA ASP A 184 -13.38 13.71 -6.53
C ASP A 184 -12.17 12.82 -6.21
N SER A 185 -12.31 11.52 -6.42
CA SER A 185 -11.23 10.52 -6.41
C SER A 185 -10.02 10.91 -7.28
N MET A 186 -10.23 11.72 -8.32
CA MET A 186 -9.16 12.28 -9.15
C MET A 186 -8.26 13.27 -8.40
N ALA A 187 -8.70 13.83 -7.27
CA ALA A 187 -7.89 14.73 -6.45
C ALA A 187 -6.60 14.04 -5.97
N SER A 188 -6.64 12.74 -5.65
CA SER A 188 -5.49 11.98 -5.13
C SER A 188 -4.30 11.92 -6.09
N GLU A 189 -4.45 12.24 -7.37
CA GLU A 189 -3.34 12.30 -8.34
C GLU A 189 -2.24 13.31 -7.91
N VAL A 190 -2.63 14.40 -7.26
CA VAL A 190 -1.71 15.48 -6.85
C VAL A 190 -0.58 15.03 -5.93
N PHE A 191 -0.74 13.92 -5.19
CA PHE A 191 0.32 13.38 -4.34
C PHE A 191 1.52 12.88 -5.16
N PHE A 192 1.29 12.51 -6.41
CA PHE A 192 2.31 12.05 -7.36
C PHE A 192 2.90 13.17 -8.22
N ALA A 193 2.31 14.36 -8.19
CA ALA A 193 2.71 15.49 -9.02
C ALA A 193 4.03 16.13 -8.54
N LYS A 194 4.85 16.61 -9.48
CA LYS A 194 6.01 17.47 -9.20
C LYS A 194 5.57 18.86 -8.75
N ALA A 195 4.46 19.37 -9.29
CA ALA A 195 3.82 20.61 -8.87
C ALA A 195 2.31 20.53 -9.09
N VAL A 196 1.54 21.33 -8.36
CA VAL A 196 0.08 21.34 -8.41
C VAL A 196 -0.43 22.75 -8.66
N LEU A 197 -1.31 22.91 -9.66
CA LEU A 197 -2.10 24.12 -9.85
C LEU A 197 -3.52 23.89 -9.31
N LEU A 198 -3.84 24.55 -8.21
CA LEU A 198 -5.17 24.54 -7.64
C LEU A 198 -6.05 25.56 -8.34
N VAL A 199 -7.22 25.11 -8.79
CA VAL A 199 -8.24 25.94 -9.42
C VAL A 199 -9.59 25.78 -8.70
N GLU A 200 -10.50 26.73 -8.85
CA GLU A 200 -11.78 26.66 -8.16
C GLU A 200 -12.67 25.56 -8.73
N GLY A 201 -12.82 25.54 -10.06
CA GLY A 201 -13.77 24.69 -10.75
C GLY A 201 -13.25 24.03 -12.03
N PRO A 202 -14.09 23.19 -12.66
CA PRO A 202 -13.74 22.49 -13.89
C PRO A 202 -13.51 23.43 -15.09
N GLU A 203 -14.20 24.57 -15.13
CA GLU A 203 -14.03 25.58 -16.18
C GLU A 203 -12.61 26.16 -16.16
N ASP A 204 -12.13 26.55 -14.98
CA ASP A 204 -10.76 27.03 -14.77
C ASP A 204 -9.72 25.97 -15.13
N ARG A 205 -9.98 24.70 -14.80
CA ARG A 205 -9.09 23.60 -15.17
C ARG A 205 -8.94 23.52 -16.67
N ILE A 206 -10.05 23.56 -17.40
CA ILE A 206 -10.05 23.52 -18.87
C ILE A 206 -9.33 24.73 -19.45
N ALA A 207 -9.60 25.93 -18.93
CA ALA A 207 -8.96 27.16 -19.38
C ALA A 207 -7.43 27.12 -19.16
N CYS A 208 -6.99 26.73 -17.96
CA CYS A 208 -5.57 26.59 -17.63
C CYS A 208 -4.90 25.54 -18.52
N SER A 209 -5.48 24.34 -18.65
CA SER A 209 -4.95 23.29 -19.53
C SER A 209 -4.79 23.79 -20.96
N LYS A 210 -5.76 24.56 -21.47
CA LYS A 210 -5.68 25.14 -22.82
C LYS A 210 -4.60 26.21 -22.94
N ALA A 211 -4.44 27.05 -21.92
CA ALA A 211 -3.38 28.05 -21.87
C ALA A 211 -1.99 27.40 -21.91
N PHE A 212 -1.73 26.37 -21.11
CA PHE A 212 -0.48 25.60 -21.16
C PHE A 212 -0.21 25.04 -22.56
N GLN A 213 -1.22 24.44 -23.19
CA GLN A 213 -1.10 23.93 -24.57
C GLN A 213 -0.72 25.02 -25.58
N LEU A 214 -1.34 26.21 -25.50
CA LEU A 214 -1.05 27.34 -26.40
C LEU A 214 0.38 27.86 -26.24
N HIS A 215 0.97 27.70 -25.05
CA HIS A 215 2.36 28.02 -24.76
C HIS A 215 3.33 26.85 -25.00
N ASN A 216 2.88 25.76 -25.64
CA ASN A 216 3.65 24.54 -25.90
C ASN A 216 4.19 23.86 -24.63
N LEU A 217 3.48 23.97 -23.52
CA LEU A 217 3.80 23.31 -22.25
C LEU A 217 2.88 22.10 -22.05
N GLY A 218 3.47 20.90 -21.97
CA GLY A 218 2.75 19.67 -21.69
C GLY A 218 2.73 19.40 -20.18
N VAL A 219 1.59 19.65 -19.52
CA VAL A 219 1.45 19.53 -18.06
C VAL A 219 1.86 18.14 -17.54
N ASP A 220 1.41 17.06 -18.21
CA ASP A 220 1.76 15.69 -17.82
C ASP A 220 3.26 15.40 -17.97
N LYS A 221 3.87 15.94 -19.04
CA LYS A 221 5.31 15.78 -19.29
C LYS A 221 6.15 16.46 -18.21
N GLU A 222 5.70 17.62 -17.75
CA GLU A 222 6.35 18.36 -16.66
C GLU A 222 5.94 17.83 -15.27
N GLY A 223 5.02 16.86 -15.20
CA GLY A 223 4.51 16.30 -13.95
C GLY A 223 3.68 17.31 -13.14
N ILE A 224 2.93 18.17 -13.82
CA ILE A 224 2.07 19.19 -13.21
C ILE A 224 0.62 18.70 -13.23
N SER A 225 -0.01 18.58 -12.06
CA SER A 225 -1.44 18.28 -11.97
C SER A 225 -2.25 19.56 -11.77
N ILE A 226 -3.34 19.72 -12.53
CA ILE A 226 -4.29 20.83 -12.37
C ILE A 226 -5.56 20.29 -11.71
N THR A 227 -5.84 20.73 -10.48
CA THR A 227 -6.86 20.09 -9.63
C THR A 227 -7.94 21.08 -9.19
N CYS A 228 -9.20 20.67 -9.40
CA CYS A 228 -10.38 21.43 -9.00
C CYS A 228 -10.61 21.31 -7.49
N CYS A 229 -10.90 22.44 -6.85
CA CYS A 229 -11.10 22.51 -5.40
C CYS A 229 -12.56 22.50 -4.94
N GLY A 230 -13.52 22.35 -5.85
CA GLY A 230 -14.94 22.42 -5.49
C GLY A 230 -15.34 23.80 -4.97
N GLY A 231 -14.75 24.85 -5.56
CA GLY A 231 -14.92 26.26 -5.22
C GLY A 231 -13.84 26.83 -4.29
N LYS A 232 -13.84 28.16 -4.13
CA LYS A 232 -12.87 28.91 -3.30
C LYS A 232 -12.62 28.33 -1.90
N PRO A 233 -13.64 27.86 -1.15
CA PRO A 233 -13.41 27.35 0.19
C PRO A 233 -12.50 26.11 0.23
N GLY A 234 -12.47 25.29 -0.84
CA GLY A 234 -11.65 24.08 -0.89
C GLY A 234 -10.16 24.33 -1.12
N ILE A 235 -9.81 25.49 -1.67
CA ILE A 235 -8.42 25.83 -2.01
C ILE A 235 -7.52 25.84 -0.77
N PRO A 236 -7.84 26.57 0.33
CA PRO A 236 -7.00 26.56 1.53
C PRO A 236 -6.78 25.15 2.11
N PHE A 237 -7.81 24.29 2.07
CA PHE A 237 -7.69 22.91 2.58
C PHE A 237 -6.66 22.11 1.79
N MET A 238 -6.76 22.09 0.45
CA MET A 238 -5.78 21.37 -0.36
C MET A 238 -4.40 22.01 -0.29
N ALA A 239 -4.31 23.34 -0.33
CA ALA A 239 -3.05 24.06 -0.24
C ALA A 239 -2.30 23.73 1.06
N LYS A 240 -2.98 23.70 2.22
CA LYS A 240 -2.36 23.35 3.52
C LYS A 240 -1.80 21.92 3.51
N ILE A 241 -2.53 20.96 2.94
CA ILE A 241 -2.07 19.56 2.87
C ILE A 241 -0.86 19.44 1.94
N LEU A 242 -0.94 20.00 0.74
CA LEU A 242 0.13 19.91 -0.27
C LEU A 242 1.42 20.58 0.20
N THR A 243 1.32 21.78 0.77
CA THR A 243 2.47 22.52 1.32
C THR A 243 3.10 21.81 2.52
N SER A 244 2.28 21.19 3.39
CA SER A 244 2.77 20.34 4.48
C SER A 244 3.53 19.11 3.95
N LEU A 245 3.08 18.54 2.83
CA LEU A 245 3.77 17.46 2.12
C LEU A 245 4.96 17.92 1.27
N LYS A 246 5.28 19.22 1.27
CA LYS A 246 6.36 19.82 0.46
C LYS A 246 6.14 19.66 -1.05
N ILE A 247 4.89 19.63 -1.49
CA ILE A 247 4.53 19.64 -2.91
C ILE A 247 4.40 21.10 -3.37
N PRO A 248 5.20 21.55 -4.35
CA PRO A 248 5.07 22.87 -4.95
C PRO A 248 3.63 23.12 -5.41
N THR A 249 3.03 24.19 -4.91
CA THR A 249 1.60 24.49 -5.13
C THR A 249 1.46 25.91 -5.67
N LEU A 250 0.59 26.10 -6.65
CA LEU A 250 0.16 27.39 -7.20
C LEU A 250 -1.36 27.45 -7.13
N VAL A 251 -1.92 28.65 -7.02
CA VAL A 251 -3.38 28.86 -6.98
C VAL A 251 -3.78 29.83 -8.07
N PHE A 252 -4.79 29.44 -8.85
CA PHE A 252 -5.48 30.30 -9.80
C PHE A 252 -6.96 30.39 -9.38
N CYS A 253 -7.38 31.59 -8.98
CA CYS A 253 -8.74 31.86 -8.53
C CYS A 253 -9.17 33.28 -8.91
N ASP A 254 -10.46 33.44 -9.16
CA ASP A 254 -11.04 34.73 -9.52
C ASP A 254 -11.07 35.68 -8.33
N ARG A 255 -10.78 36.95 -8.61
CA ARG A 255 -10.92 38.02 -7.63
C ARG A 255 -12.39 38.42 -7.52
N ASP A 256 -13.08 37.97 -6.47
CA ASP A 256 -14.46 38.44 -6.21
C ASP A 256 -14.44 39.89 -5.72
N PRO A 257 -15.16 40.82 -6.38
CA PRO A 257 -15.24 42.21 -5.96
C PRO A 257 -16.31 42.49 -4.87
N SER A 258 -17.17 41.52 -4.54
CA SER A 258 -18.39 41.73 -3.73
C SER A 258 -18.34 41.20 -2.28
N LYS A 259 -17.25 40.58 -1.86
CA LYS A 259 -16.98 40.18 -0.47
C LYS A 259 -15.63 40.76 -0.03
N PRO A 260 -15.32 40.86 1.28
CA PRO A 260 -13.97 41.21 1.72
C PRO A 260 -13.05 40.00 1.46
N THR A 261 -12.73 39.78 0.18
CA THR A 261 -11.92 38.69 -0.38
C THR A 261 -10.45 38.82 0.05
N GLU A 262 -10.06 39.97 0.62
CA GLU A 262 -8.71 40.24 1.12
C GLU A 262 -8.26 39.24 2.17
N LYS A 263 -9.14 38.77 3.07
CA LYS A 263 -8.74 37.79 4.10
C LYS A 263 -8.45 36.40 3.51
N GLN A 264 -9.28 35.91 2.60
CA GLN A 264 -9.09 34.57 2.01
C GLN A 264 -7.93 34.55 1.00
N SER A 265 -7.80 35.59 0.17
CA SER A 265 -6.65 35.70 -0.73
C SER A 265 -5.35 35.93 0.03
N ALA A 266 -5.35 36.65 1.15
CA ALA A 266 -4.19 36.78 2.03
C ALA A 266 -3.83 35.45 2.71
N GLU A 267 -4.83 34.71 3.22
CA GLU A 267 -4.61 33.38 3.80
C GLU A 267 -4.00 32.42 2.78
N ILE A 268 -4.51 32.40 1.54
CA ILE A 268 -3.97 31.56 0.47
C ILE A 268 -2.51 31.94 0.15
N LYS A 269 -2.22 33.23 0.05
CA LYS A 269 -0.86 33.75 -0.18
C LYS A 269 0.11 33.35 0.94
N GLU A 270 -0.34 33.44 2.18
CA GLU A 270 0.43 33.02 3.36
C GLU A 270 0.71 31.51 3.34
N ILE A 271 -0.29 30.68 3.00
CA ILE A 271 -0.14 29.22 2.94
C ILE A 271 0.85 28.80 1.84
N VAL A 272 0.72 29.40 0.66
CA VAL A 272 1.47 28.99 -0.55
C VAL A 272 2.84 29.66 -0.62
N GLY A 273 3.11 30.65 0.24
CA GLY A 273 4.41 31.30 0.38
C GLY A 273 4.72 32.34 -0.71
N GLY A 274 3.70 33.09 -1.16
CA GLY A 274 3.81 34.10 -2.22
C GLY A 274 3.10 35.42 -1.92
#